data_AF-A0A929G7F5-F1
#
_entry.id   AF-A0A929G7F5-F1
#
_cell.length_a   1.000
_cell.length_b   1.000
_cell.length_c   1.000
_cell.angle_alpha   90.00
_cell.angle_beta   90.00
_cell.angle_gamma   90.00
#
_symmetry.space_group_name_H-M   'P 1'
#
loop_
_entity.id
_entity.type
_entity.pdbx_description
1 polymer ?
#
loop_
_entity_poly.entity_id
_entity_poly.type
_entity_poly.pdbx_seq_one_letter_code
_entity_poly.pdbx_strand_id
1 'polypeptide(L)'
;MVTRTRWLRFAFVATLLAVAALSPQAPTATAAGVPDYRFGIVEAYAAPAAATALGAGWERVTFEWNRIQPNGPDEWNIVPISDQVLANELGQGRQVVGLLITTPGWATDLGIGPGVPRGLYLPTDDPNNLWANFVRTIVTRYAGRIDHWTIWNEPEIPPGSPDMTWGGSTKDFIQLLRVAYTVAKEANPNTTIHLAAVTHWHNEHWFGKFLDALVADPNAAVNNYYFDVATLHIYFQPETVYDLTAHYYRLMHNRDIYKPIWIAETNAAPSQDPAWPVPNAQFNVSLEEQAIFIVQAFSLGLAAGAERIAVYKMADTETDRVADPEPFGLVRLDGSRRPAFTAYQVATTYLSGFRGGSWDRRDDISIVTIDRGTQTTTIVWARTPEPQTAMIPARTTRALLVNVWGAAYYVHPERGYYFLDLPGADCTQGCLMGGAPLMLVEDAPLNADTAPPPLSPTPPPVENADPDVIPDLPPVGRIEGDVEEIEEGLPTPTPTFTPTPTSTPTNTPIPTNTPTSTPTNTPTSTPTLTPTSALTPTPTITPTPTPVPLPTSDVPSGRPWLLVGILAAAMGGGAFVTNHRKP
;
A
#
# COMPACT_ATOMS: atom_id res chain seq x y z
N MET A 1 54.35 43.53 0.26
CA MET A 1 53.07 43.20 -0.42
C MET A 1 52.63 41.74 -0.29
N VAL A 2 53.17 40.93 0.63
CA VAL A 2 52.85 39.48 0.74
C VAL A 2 52.07 39.13 2.01
N THR A 3 51.89 40.06 2.95
CA THR A 3 51.24 39.80 4.26
C THR A 3 49.74 40.16 4.30
N ARG A 4 49.22 41.00 3.39
CA ARG A 4 47.79 41.38 3.37
C ARG A 4 46.88 40.32 2.73
N THR A 5 47.39 39.46 1.85
CA THR A 5 46.60 38.48 1.10
C THR A 5 46.25 37.22 1.90
N ARG A 6 46.97 36.95 3.01
CA ARG A 6 46.68 35.82 3.91
C ARG A 6 45.54 36.10 4.88
N TRP A 7 45.38 37.34 5.34
CA TRP A 7 44.32 37.72 6.27
C TRP A 7 42.93 37.76 5.63
N LEU A 8 42.84 38.17 4.36
CA LEU A 8 41.57 38.16 3.61
C LEU A 8 41.07 36.73 3.30
N ARG A 9 41.98 35.76 3.09
CA ARG A 9 41.61 34.36 2.88
C ARG A 9 41.14 33.66 4.17
N PHE A 10 41.72 34.02 5.32
CA PHE A 10 41.28 33.50 6.61
C PHE A 10 39.92 34.07 7.04
N ALA A 11 39.66 35.36 6.77
CA ALA A 11 38.36 35.96 7.04
C ALA A 11 37.25 35.35 6.17
N PHE A 12 37.51 35.10 4.88
CA PHE A 12 36.50 34.51 3.98
C PHE A 12 36.16 33.05 4.32
N VAL A 13 37.15 32.26 4.75
CA VAL A 13 36.93 30.86 5.18
C VAL A 13 36.21 30.80 6.54
N ALA A 14 36.50 31.73 7.46
CA ALA A 14 35.81 31.81 8.74
C ALA A 14 34.33 32.22 8.58
N THR A 15 34.00 33.12 7.64
CA THR A 15 32.61 33.52 7.38
C THR A 15 31.83 32.41 6.66
N LEU A 16 32.45 31.64 5.75
CA LEU A 16 31.83 30.47 5.12
C LEU A 16 31.56 29.31 6.09
N LEU A 17 32.42 29.11 7.09
CA LEU A 17 32.20 28.14 8.16
C LEU A 17 31.13 28.61 9.17
N ALA A 18 31.00 29.92 9.41
CA ALA A 18 29.97 30.46 10.29
C ALA A 18 28.56 30.43 9.67
N VAL A 19 28.44 30.59 8.35
CA VAL A 19 27.15 30.45 7.63
C VAL A 19 26.72 28.99 7.52
N ALA A 20 27.66 28.03 7.42
CA ALA A 20 27.34 26.60 7.46
C ALA A 20 26.89 26.11 8.85
N ALA A 21 27.24 26.83 9.93
CA ALA A 21 26.87 26.49 11.30
C ALA A 21 25.52 27.10 11.75
N LEU A 22 24.90 27.97 10.95
CA LEU A 22 23.63 28.65 11.25
C LEU A 22 22.45 28.20 10.37
N SER A 23 22.65 27.22 9.48
CA SER A 23 21.52 26.53 8.86
C SER A 23 20.74 25.80 9.95
N PRO A 24 19.42 26.00 10.10
CA PRO A 24 18.62 25.11 10.93
C PRO A 24 18.82 23.70 10.38
N GLN A 25 19.52 22.86 11.14
CA GLN A 25 19.60 21.45 10.81
C GLN A 25 18.15 20.94 10.83
N ALA A 26 17.66 20.49 9.67
CA ALA A 26 16.51 19.61 9.65
C ALA A 26 16.77 18.50 10.68
N PRO A 27 15.79 18.13 11.51
CA PRO A 27 15.99 17.06 12.48
C PRO A 27 16.55 15.85 11.73
N THR A 28 17.80 15.50 12.06
CA THR A 28 18.41 14.28 11.60
C THR A 28 17.50 13.15 12.01
N ALA A 29 17.07 12.33 11.05
CA ALA A 29 16.25 11.15 11.30
C ALA A 29 16.86 10.37 12.46
N THR A 30 16.19 10.43 13.61
CA THR A 30 16.51 9.66 14.80
C THR A 30 16.60 8.18 14.39
N ALA A 31 17.53 7.44 15.01
CA ALA A 31 17.63 6.00 14.85
C ALA A 31 16.22 5.39 14.79
N ALA A 32 15.90 4.72 13.68
CA ALA A 32 14.56 4.25 13.42
C ALA A 32 14.09 3.44 14.62
N GLY A 33 13.06 3.92 15.31
CA GLY A 33 12.33 3.09 16.25
C GLY A 33 11.80 1.86 15.51
N VAL A 34 11.20 0.92 16.26
CA VAL A 34 10.49 -0.21 15.64
C VAL A 34 9.56 0.36 14.56
N PRO A 35 9.71 -0.04 13.28
CA PRO A 35 8.94 0.57 12.22
C PRO A 35 7.45 0.31 12.43
N ASP A 36 6.61 1.24 11.99
CA ASP A 36 5.17 1.12 12.17
C ASP A 36 4.64 -0.05 11.33
N TYR A 37 4.20 -1.12 12.02
CA TYR A 37 3.82 -2.41 11.44
C TYR A 37 2.64 -2.34 10.46
N ARG A 38 2.03 -1.18 10.28
CA ARG A 38 0.89 -0.97 9.37
C ARG A 38 1.30 -0.56 7.97
N PHE A 39 2.55 -0.14 7.77
CA PHE A 39 3.09 0.21 6.46
C PHE A 39 4.08 -0.85 5.99
N GLY A 40 3.79 -1.45 4.84
CA GLY A 40 4.57 -2.56 4.32
C GLY A 40 5.19 -2.31 2.96
N ILE A 41 6.09 -3.21 2.58
CA ILE A 41 6.65 -3.27 1.25
C ILE A 41 6.80 -4.73 0.83
N VAL A 42 6.37 -5.05 -0.38
CA VAL A 42 6.43 -6.43 -0.87
C VAL A 42 7.87 -6.80 -1.20
N GLU A 43 8.28 -8.01 -0.77
CA GLU A 43 9.62 -8.58 -0.99
C GLU A 43 10.76 -7.67 -0.50
N ALA A 44 10.64 -7.17 0.73
CA ALA A 44 11.65 -6.30 1.37
C ALA A 44 13.04 -6.95 1.38
N TYR A 45 13.10 -8.27 1.50
CA TYR A 45 14.33 -9.06 1.43
C TYR A 45 15.13 -8.90 0.12
N ALA A 46 14.53 -8.38 -0.96
CA ALA A 46 15.25 -8.11 -2.22
C ALA A 46 16.27 -6.97 -2.08
N ALA A 47 16.04 -6.02 -1.16
CA ALA A 47 16.99 -4.95 -0.83
C ALA A 47 16.91 -4.60 0.67
N PRO A 48 17.40 -5.48 1.56
CA PRO A 48 17.09 -5.42 3.00
C PRO A 48 17.64 -4.18 3.71
N ALA A 49 18.81 -3.68 3.27
CA ALA A 49 19.36 -2.43 3.78
C ALA A 49 18.49 -1.21 3.38
N ALA A 50 17.92 -1.25 2.17
CA ALA A 50 17.03 -0.22 1.68
C ALA A 50 15.67 -0.28 2.41
N ALA A 51 15.11 -1.48 2.60
CA ALA A 51 13.90 -1.71 3.40
C ALA A 51 14.04 -1.19 4.84
N THR A 52 15.20 -1.41 5.45
CA THR A 52 15.51 -0.90 6.79
C THR A 52 15.58 0.62 6.80
N ALA A 53 16.25 1.22 5.81
CA ALA A 53 16.28 2.67 5.67
C ALA A 53 14.90 3.28 5.41
N LEU A 54 14.01 2.59 4.68
CA LEU A 54 12.61 3.00 4.47
C LEU A 54 11.77 3.00 5.74
N GLY A 55 12.16 2.21 6.75
CA GLY A 55 11.29 1.93 7.89
C GLY A 55 10.06 1.10 7.47
N ALA A 56 10.22 0.12 6.58
CA ALA A 56 9.15 -0.85 6.33
C ALA A 56 8.84 -1.62 7.62
N GLY A 57 7.57 -1.71 8.00
CA GLY A 57 7.12 -2.41 9.22
C GLY A 57 6.65 -3.83 8.97
N TRP A 58 6.33 -4.17 7.73
CA TRP A 58 6.05 -5.54 7.34
C TRP A 58 6.39 -5.79 5.87
N GLU A 59 6.54 -7.06 5.51
CA GLU A 59 6.74 -7.50 4.13
C GLU A 59 5.86 -8.69 3.78
N ARG A 60 5.66 -8.91 2.48
CA ARG A 60 5.05 -10.12 1.94
C ARG A 60 6.08 -10.94 1.17
N VAL A 61 6.09 -12.25 1.42
CA VAL A 61 7.02 -13.22 0.84
C VAL A 61 6.25 -14.34 0.15
N THR A 62 6.57 -14.64 -1.11
CA THR A 62 5.83 -15.60 -1.94
C THR A 62 6.39 -17.02 -1.83
N PHE A 63 5.67 -17.90 -1.13
CA PHE A 63 5.98 -19.33 -1.00
C PHE A 63 5.27 -20.12 -2.10
N GLU A 64 5.96 -20.28 -3.23
CA GLU A 64 5.48 -21.06 -4.37
C GLU A 64 5.65 -22.56 -4.10
N TRP A 65 4.56 -23.30 -3.92
CA TRP A 65 4.59 -24.72 -3.60
C TRP A 65 5.34 -25.52 -4.67
N ASN A 66 5.12 -25.21 -5.95
CA ASN A 66 5.81 -25.85 -7.08
C ASN A 66 7.34 -25.65 -7.09
N ARG A 67 7.89 -24.66 -6.37
CA ARG A 67 9.34 -24.46 -6.23
C ARG A 67 9.89 -25.05 -4.95
N ILE A 68 9.07 -25.08 -3.89
CA ILE A 68 9.42 -25.71 -2.61
C ILE A 68 9.44 -27.23 -2.77
N GLN A 69 8.49 -27.80 -3.51
CA GLN A 69 8.35 -29.24 -3.74
C GLN A 69 8.19 -29.55 -5.24
N PRO A 70 9.22 -29.36 -6.09
CA PRO A 70 9.08 -29.47 -7.54
C PRO A 70 8.82 -30.91 -8.01
N ASN A 71 9.44 -31.92 -7.40
CA ASN A 71 9.38 -33.30 -7.92
C ASN A 71 8.54 -34.27 -7.07
N GLY A 72 8.23 -33.95 -5.82
CA GLY A 72 7.42 -34.81 -4.97
C GLY A 72 7.25 -34.31 -3.53
N PRO A 73 6.42 -34.98 -2.72
CA PRO A 73 6.10 -34.56 -1.35
C PRO A 73 7.27 -34.67 -0.36
N ASP A 74 8.27 -35.51 -0.66
CA ASP A 74 9.46 -35.70 0.20
C ASP A 74 10.55 -34.65 -0.06
N GLU A 75 10.42 -33.86 -1.13
CA GLU A 75 11.35 -32.77 -1.43
C GLU A 75 10.97 -31.52 -0.64
N TRP A 76 11.96 -30.81 -0.10
CA TRP A 76 11.76 -29.55 0.62
C TRP A 76 12.90 -28.57 0.33
N ASN A 77 12.67 -27.67 -0.62
CA ASN A 77 13.60 -26.59 -0.94
C ASN A 77 13.29 -25.37 -0.05
N ILE A 78 14.32 -24.81 0.59
CA ILE A 78 14.19 -23.63 1.44
C ILE A 78 14.19 -22.37 0.54
N VAL A 79 13.05 -22.12 -0.10
CA VAL A 79 12.78 -20.94 -0.94
C VAL A 79 11.41 -20.35 -0.59
N PRO A 80 11.19 -19.04 -0.77
CA PRO A 80 12.13 -18.03 -1.27
C PRO A 80 13.07 -17.47 -0.19
N ILE A 81 12.76 -17.67 1.10
CA ILE A 81 13.46 -17.03 2.21
C ILE A 81 14.18 -18.06 3.10
N SER A 82 15.48 -17.86 3.29
CA SER A 82 16.29 -18.67 4.21
C SER A 82 16.05 -18.26 5.66
N ASP A 83 16.37 -19.15 6.61
CA ASP A 83 16.23 -18.85 8.05
C ASP A 83 17.06 -17.63 8.48
N GLN A 84 18.24 -17.42 7.86
CA GLN A 84 19.08 -16.25 8.15
C GLN A 84 18.44 -14.95 7.64
N VAL A 85 17.86 -14.96 6.43
CA VAL A 85 17.19 -13.77 5.89
C VAL A 85 15.97 -13.45 6.73
N LEU A 86 15.14 -14.44 7.06
CA LEU A 86 13.99 -14.26 7.95
C LEU A 86 14.40 -13.70 9.32
N ALA A 87 15.47 -14.23 9.93
CA ALA A 87 15.98 -13.72 11.20
C ALA A 87 16.44 -12.26 11.10
N ASN A 88 17.03 -11.85 9.97
CA ASN A 88 17.42 -10.47 9.73
C ASN A 88 16.19 -9.55 9.64
N GLU A 89 15.16 -9.95 8.90
CA GLU A 89 13.91 -9.18 8.76
C GLU A 89 13.23 -8.96 10.12
N LEU A 90 13.05 -10.03 10.89
CA LEU A 90 12.50 -9.97 12.24
C LEU A 90 13.38 -9.12 13.18
N GLY A 91 14.71 -9.22 13.06
CA GLY A 91 15.66 -8.42 13.84
C GLY A 91 15.60 -6.92 13.57
N GLN A 92 15.05 -6.51 12.42
CA GLN A 92 14.78 -5.10 12.09
C GLN A 92 13.35 -4.66 12.49
N GLY A 93 12.60 -5.53 13.20
CA GLY A 93 11.22 -5.25 13.59
C GLY A 93 10.21 -5.38 12.46
N ARG A 94 10.57 -6.02 11.33
CA ARG A 94 9.64 -6.27 10.23
C ARG A 94 8.85 -7.54 10.45
N GLN A 95 7.53 -7.44 10.40
CA GLN A 95 6.66 -8.60 10.36
C GLN A 95 6.70 -9.23 8.95
N VAL A 96 6.85 -10.54 8.88
CA VAL A 96 6.80 -11.28 7.61
C VAL A 96 5.43 -11.91 7.43
N VAL A 97 4.82 -11.69 6.27
CA VAL A 97 3.57 -12.31 5.82
C VAL A 97 3.89 -13.29 4.70
N GLY A 98 3.53 -14.56 4.86
CA GLY A 98 3.73 -15.57 3.82
C GLY A 98 2.54 -15.65 2.88
N LEU A 99 2.78 -15.66 1.56
CA LEU A 99 1.77 -15.99 0.55
C LEU A 99 1.97 -17.43 0.11
N LEU A 100 0.99 -18.31 0.37
CA LEU A 100 0.99 -19.68 -0.14
C LEU A 100 0.29 -19.71 -1.50
N ILE A 101 1.00 -20.14 -2.54
CA ILE A 101 0.50 -20.13 -3.92
C ILE A 101 1.08 -21.28 -4.73
N THR A 102 0.45 -21.53 -5.88
CA THR A 102 0.75 -22.54 -6.89
C THR A 102 0.56 -23.96 -6.39
N THR A 103 0.46 -24.89 -7.33
CA THR A 103 0.38 -26.32 -7.04
C THR A 103 1.37 -27.04 -7.96
N PRO A 104 2.31 -27.85 -7.43
CA PRO A 104 3.23 -28.63 -8.24
C PRO A 104 2.50 -29.52 -9.24
N GLY A 105 3.13 -29.80 -10.38
CA GLY A 105 2.56 -30.68 -11.41
C GLY A 105 2.19 -32.07 -10.90
N TRP A 106 2.96 -32.61 -9.94
CA TRP A 106 2.65 -33.89 -9.30
C TRP A 106 1.50 -33.80 -8.29
N ALA A 107 1.13 -32.61 -7.82
CA ALA A 107 0.15 -32.41 -6.75
C ALA A 107 -1.19 -31.85 -7.25
N THR A 108 -1.30 -31.45 -8.52
CA THR A 108 -2.51 -30.85 -9.10
C THR A 108 -3.37 -31.88 -9.84
N ASP A 109 -4.70 -31.75 -9.76
CA ASP A 109 -5.61 -32.42 -10.70
C ASP A 109 -5.98 -31.44 -11.82
N LEU A 110 -5.21 -31.44 -12.91
CA LEU A 110 -5.47 -30.54 -14.04
C LEU A 110 -6.84 -30.77 -14.68
N GLY A 111 -7.47 -31.93 -14.47
CA GLY A 111 -8.82 -32.22 -14.95
C GLY A 111 -9.91 -31.43 -14.23
N ILE A 112 -9.63 -30.96 -13.01
CA ILE A 112 -10.52 -30.08 -12.22
C ILE A 112 -10.15 -28.60 -12.44
N GLY A 113 -8.90 -28.33 -12.82
CA GLY A 113 -8.39 -27.02 -13.21
C GLY A 113 -6.97 -26.79 -12.66
N PRO A 114 -6.14 -25.96 -13.32
CA PRO A 114 -4.83 -25.61 -12.80
C PRO A 114 -4.92 -25.03 -11.39
N GLY A 115 -3.99 -25.43 -10.52
CA GLY A 115 -3.93 -24.97 -9.14
C GLY A 115 -4.75 -25.79 -8.15
N VAL A 116 -5.76 -26.57 -8.58
CA VAL A 116 -6.57 -27.39 -7.66
C VAL A 116 -5.77 -28.62 -7.17
N PRO A 117 -5.47 -28.74 -5.86
CA PRO A 117 -4.67 -29.85 -5.35
C PRO A 117 -5.42 -31.19 -5.35
N ARG A 118 -4.71 -32.30 -5.61
CA ARG A 118 -5.24 -33.66 -5.48
C ARG A 118 -5.57 -33.95 -4.01
N GLY A 119 -6.70 -34.60 -3.78
CA GLY A 119 -7.16 -34.96 -2.45
C GLY A 119 -7.71 -33.80 -1.62
N LEU A 120 -7.98 -32.62 -2.22
CA LEU A 120 -8.46 -31.42 -1.52
C LEU A 120 -9.73 -31.65 -0.66
N TYR A 121 -10.56 -32.61 -1.06
CA TYR A 121 -11.81 -32.96 -0.38
C TYR A 121 -11.69 -34.14 0.61
N LEU A 122 -10.50 -34.73 0.75
CA LEU A 122 -10.24 -35.73 1.79
C LEU A 122 -10.12 -35.05 3.17
N PRO A 123 -10.28 -35.80 4.27
CA PRO A 123 -10.02 -35.30 5.63
C PRO A 123 -8.65 -34.60 5.75
N THR A 124 -8.53 -33.63 6.66
CA THR A 124 -7.30 -32.82 6.84
C THR A 124 -6.12 -33.60 7.45
N ASP A 125 -6.40 -34.78 8.00
CA ASP A 125 -5.43 -35.75 8.52
C ASP A 125 -5.18 -36.93 7.55
N ASP A 126 -5.86 -36.97 6.40
CA ASP A 126 -5.61 -37.97 5.37
C ASP A 126 -4.25 -37.69 4.69
N PRO A 127 -3.34 -38.67 4.61
CA PRO A 127 -2.04 -38.49 3.98
C PRO A 127 -2.11 -38.15 2.48
N ASN A 128 -3.25 -38.37 1.83
CA ASN A 128 -3.48 -37.99 0.44
C ASN A 128 -4.11 -36.61 0.26
N ASN A 129 -4.45 -35.88 1.34
CA ASN A 129 -4.78 -34.46 1.25
C ASN A 129 -3.48 -33.66 1.12
N LEU A 130 -2.98 -33.53 -0.11
CA LEU A 130 -1.65 -32.96 -0.37
C LEU A 130 -1.55 -31.50 0.06
N TRP A 131 -2.63 -30.73 -0.09
CA TRP A 131 -2.67 -29.34 0.36
C TRP A 131 -2.59 -29.23 1.88
N ALA A 132 -3.34 -30.06 2.61
CA ALA A 132 -3.25 -30.12 4.07
C ALA A 132 -1.82 -30.42 4.52
N ASN A 133 -1.15 -31.40 3.91
CA ASN A 133 0.23 -31.75 4.25
C ASN A 133 1.22 -30.61 4.00
N PHE A 134 1.09 -29.92 2.87
CA PHE A 134 1.94 -28.78 2.55
C PHE A 134 1.74 -27.62 3.52
N VAL A 135 0.48 -27.22 3.78
CA VAL A 135 0.16 -26.16 4.76
C VAL A 135 0.67 -26.55 6.15
N ARG A 136 0.44 -27.79 6.60
CA ARG A 136 0.93 -28.28 7.90
C ARG A 136 2.44 -28.15 8.00
N THR A 137 3.16 -28.59 6.96
CA THR A 137 4.62 -28.57 6.93
C THR A 137 5.16 -27.14 6.98
N ILE A 138 4.62 -26.23 6.15
CA ILE A 138 5.13 -24.87 6.06
C ILE A 138 4.82 -24.05 7.31
N VAL A 139 3.58 -24.12 7.80
CA VAL A 139 3.17 -23.36 8.99
C VAL A 139 3.89 -23.88 10.23
N THR A 140 4.06 -25.20 10.38
CA THR A 140 4.85 -25.78 11.49
C THR A 140 6.30 -25.29 11.45
N ARG A 141 6.93 -25.30 10.27
CA ARG A 141 8.33 -24.89 10.11
C ARG A 141 8.57 -23.44 10.56
N TYR A 142 7.63 -22.55 10.26
CA TYR A 142 7.78 -21.12 10.50
C TYR A 142 6.99 -20.60 11.72
N ALA A 143 6.37 -21.49 12.51
CA ALA A 143 5.61 -21.12 13.70
C ALA A 143 6.41 -20.22 14.66
N GLY A 144 5.79 -19.12 15.10
CA GLY A 144 6.42 -18.11 15.97
C GLY A 144 7.40 -17.17 15.26
N ARG A 145 7.57 -17.31 13.93
CA ARG A 145 8.38 -16.41 13.08
C ARG A 145 7.57 -15.83 11.92
N ILE A 146 6.63 -16.60 11.38
CA ILE A 146 5.62 -16.15 10.41
C ILE A 146 4.26 -16.64 10.91
N ASP A 147 3.45 -15.70 11.37
CA ASP A 147 2.11 -15.99 11.90
C ASP A 147 1.01 -15.53 10.94
N HIS A 148 1.32 -14.73 9.92
CA HIS A 148 0.35 -14.27 8.92
C HIS A 148 0.54 -15.02 7.59
N TRP A 149 -0.54 -15.65 7.10
CA TRP A 149 -0.51 -16.44 5.86
C TRP A 149 -1.66 -16.06 4.92
N THR A 150 -1.31 -15.53 3.75
CA THR A 150 -2.24 -15.31 2.63
C THR A 150 -2.41 -16.58 1.83
N ILE A 151 -3.66 -16.99 1.66
CA ILE A 151 -4.02 -18.20 0.95
C ILE A 151 -4.40 -17.82 -0.47
N TRP A 152 -3.49 -18.11 -1.40
CA TRP A 152 -3.58 -17.82 -2.83
C TRP A 152 -3.47 -16.34 -3.21
N ASN A 153 -3.32 -16.09 -4.51
CA ASN A 153 -3.21 -14.76 -5.10
C ASN A 153 -4.17 -14.66 -6.29
N GLU A 154 -5.05 -13.67 -6.29
CA GLU A 154 -5.88 -13.28 -7.43
C GLU A 154 -6.63 -14.45 -8.12
N PRO A 155 -7.37 -15.28 -7.35
CA PRO A 155 -8.09 -16.43 -7.90
C PRO A 155 -9.24 -16.05 -8.85
N GLU A 156 -9.61 -14.77 -8.91
CA GLU A 156 -10.66 -14.25 -9.77
C GLU A 156 -10.24 -14.05 -11.23
N ILE A 157 -8.93 -14.08 -11.51
CA ILE A 157 -8.41 -13.90 -12.86
C ILE A 157 -8.96 -15.00 -13.76
N PRO A 158 -9.70 -14.66 -14.83
CA PRO A 158 -10.53 -15.61 -15.54
C PRO A 158 -9.72 -16.63 -16.34
N PRO A 159 -10.30 -17.82 -16.60
CA PRO A 159 -9.73 -18.79 -17.51
C PRO A 159 -9.40 -18.19 -18.88
N GLY A 160 -8.19 -18.44 -19.35
CA GLY A 160 -7.68 -17.92 -20.64
C GLY A 160 -6.85 -16.64 -20.53
N SER A 161 -6.82 -15.99 -19.37
CA SER A 161 -5.79 -14.98 -19.07
C SER A 161 -4.42 -15.65 -18.96
N PRO A 162 -3.33 -15.06 -19.49
CA PRO A 162 -1.97 -15.53 -19.22
C PRO A 162 -1.61 -15.46 -17.73
N ASP A 163 -2.28 -14.59 -16.97
CA ASP A 163 -2.03 -14.34 -15.55
C ASP A 163 -2.93 -15.18 -14.62
N MET A 164 -3.69 -16.12 -15.19
CA MET A 164 -4.59 -16.98 -14.41
C MET A 164 -3.80 -17.78 -13.36
N THR A 165 -4.13 -17.57 -12.09
CA THR A 165 -3.53 -18.34 -10.99
C THR A 165 -4.39 -19.52 -10.57
N TRP A 166 -5.73 -19.44 -10.70
CA TRP A 166 -6.66 -20.46 -10.21
C TRP A 166 -7.64 -20.93 -11.29
N GLY A 167 -7.67 -22.23 -11.55
CA GLY A 167 -8.59 -22.84 -12.52
C GLY A 167 -9.79 -23.56 -11.93
N GLY A 168 -9.87 -23.67 -10.60
CA GLY A 168 -10.97 -24.34 -9.91
C GLY A 168 -12.24 -23.49 -9.81
N SER A 169 -13.33 -24.10 -9.35
CA SER A 169 -14.56 -23.36 -9.06
C SER A 169 -14.45 -22.52 -7.77
N THR A 170 -15.41 -21.62 -7.55
CA THR A 170 -15.58 -20.92 -6.27
C THR A 170 -15.70 -21.90 -5.09
N LYS A 171 -16.35 -23.04 -5.29
CA LYS A 171 -16.49 -24.08 -4.25
C LYS A 171 -15.15 -24.75 -3.93
N ASP A 172 -14.34 -25.03 -4.95
CA ASP A 172 -12.99 -25.57 -4.75
C ASP A 172 -12.11 -24.58 -4.00
N PHE A 173 -12.23 -23.29 -4.31
CA PHE A 173 -11.49 -22.24 -3.61
C PHE A 173 -11.91 -22.10 -2.13
N ILE A 174 -13.22 -22.17 -1.82
CA ILE A 174 -13.71 -22.20 -0.43
C ILE A 174 -13.16 -23.44 0.30
N GLN A 175 -13.10 -24.60 -0.34
CA GLN A 175 -12.52 -25.80 0.26
C GLN A 175 -11.01 -25.66 0.50
N LEU A 176 -10.26 -25.07 -0.45
CA LEU A 176 -8.84 -24.72 -0.28
C LEU A 176 -8.61 -23.85 0.95
N LEU A 177 -9.43 -22.81 1.11
CA LEU A 177 -9.38 -21.90 2.25
C LEU A 177 -9.73 -22.61 3.56
N ARG A 178 -10.78 -23.44 3.58
CA ARG A 178 -11.18 -24.23 4.75
C ARG A 178 -10.05 -25.15 5.24
N VAL A 179 -9.43 -25.90 4.32
CA VAL A 179 -8.32 -26.80 4.64
C VAL A 179 -7.15 -26.01 5.20
N ALA A 180 -6.76 -24.91 4.53
CA ALA A 180 -5.67 -24.07 4.98
C ALA A 180 -5.91 -23.49 6.38
N TYR A 181 -7.11 -22.93 6.61
CA TYR A 181 -7.48 -22.33 7.89
C TYR A 181 -7.43 -23.32 9.04
N THR A 182 -8.01 -24.50 8.84
CA THR A 182 -8.06 -25.57 9.85
C THR A 182 -6.66 -26.04 10.20
N VAL A 183 -5.89 -26.44 9.18
CA VAL A 183 -4.57 -27.05 9.36
C VAL A 183 -3.54 -26.05 9.89
N ALA A 184 -3.58 -24.81 9.42
CA ALA A 184 -2.65 -23.79 9.89
C ALA A 184 -2.85 -23.45 11.37
N LYS A 185 -4.11 -23.33 11.84
CA LYS A 185 -4.40 -23.09 13.26
C LYS A 185 -4.10 -24.30 14.15
N GLU A 186 -4.22 -25.53 13.64
CA GLU A 186 -3.74 -26.73 14.32
C GLU A 186 -2.21 -26.71 14.49
N ALA A 187 -1.48 -26.33 13.44
CA ALA A 187 -0.02 -26.30 13.44
C ALA A 187 0.55 -25.14 14.28
N ASN A 188 -0.11 -23.98 14.26
CA ASN A 188 0.26 -22.79 15.01
C ASN A 188 -1.00 -22.02 15.45
N PRO A 189 -1.38 -22.07 16.74
CA PRO A 189 -2.58 -21.39 17.25
C PRO A 189 -2.56 -19.86 17.09
N ASN A 190 -1.39 -19.24 16.90
CA ASN A 190 -1.27 -17.78 16.69
C ASN A 190 -1.50 -17.37 15.23
N THR A 191 -1.71 -18.32 14.32
CA THR A 191 -1.83 -18.02 12.90
C THR A 191 -3.06 -17.16 12.57
N THR A 192 -2.81 -16.09 11.81
CA THR A 192 -3.79 -15.24 11.14
C THR A 192 -3.86 -15.63 9.66
N ILE A 193 -5.05 -15.97 9.19
CA ILE A 193 -5.29 -16.35 7.80
C ILE A 193 -5.84 -15.18 7.02
N HIS A 194 -5.15 -14.83 5.95
CA HIS A 194 -5.59 -13.84 4.99
C HIS A 194 -6.30 -14.56 3.84
N LEU A 195 -7.51 -14.11 3.52
CA LEU A 195 -8.15 -14.44 2.25
C LEU A 195 -7.24 -13.97 1.11
N ALA A 196 -7.29 -14.67 -0.03
CA ALA A 196 -6.58 -14.26 -1.24
C ALA A 196 -6.76 -12.77 -1.53
N ALA A 197 -5.69 -12.14 -1.98
CA ALA A 197 -5.77 -10.80 -2.51
C ALA A 197 -6.53 -10.81 -3.84
N VAL A 198 -7.42 -9.81 -4.01
CA VAL A 198 -8.25 -9.63 -5.21
C VAL A 198 -7.92 -8.28 -5.85
N THR A 199 -7.80 -8.24 -7.17
CA THR A 199 -7.38 -7.09 -8.00
C THR A 199 -8.55 -6.32 -8.64
N HIS A 200 -9.78 -6.75 -8.37
CA HIS A 200 -11.06 -6.18 -8.82
C HIS A 200 -11.35 -6.26 -10.33
N TRP A 201 -10.52 -5.65 -11.18
CA TRP A 201 -10.86 -5.36 -12.58
C TRP A 201 -10.92 -6.59 -13.49
N HIS A 202 -10.25 -7.70 -13.14
CA HIS A 202 -10.37 -8.94 -13.89
C HIS A 202 -11.76 -9.57 -13.79
N ASN A 203 -12.44 -9.40 -12.64
CA ASN A 203 -13.79 -9.90 -12.41
C ASN A 203 -14.43 -9.23 -11.19
N GLU A 204 -15.06 -8.07 -11.40
CA GLU A 204 -15.63 -7.22 -10.34
C GLU A 204 -16.72 -7.93 -9.51
N HIS A 205 -17.35 -8.97 -10.07
CA HIS A 205 -18.43 -9.71 -9.42
C HIS A 205 -17.96 -10.96 -8.66
N TRP A 206 -16.70 -11.37 -8.81
CA TRP A 206 -16.21 -12.61 -8.23
C TRP A 206 -16.30 -12.62 -6.70
N PHE A 207 -15.87 -11.54 -6.05
CA PHE A 207 -15.84 -11.47 -4.58
C PHE A 207 -17.25 -11.55 -3.98
N GLY A 208 -18.23 -10.86 -4.59
CA GLY A 208 -19.63 -10.97 -4.17
C GLY A 208 -20.16 -12.40 -4.26
N LYS A 209 -19.92 -13.08 -5.40
CA LYS A 209 -20.30 -14.48 -5.61
C LYS A 209 -19.58 -15.43 -4.65
N PHE A 210 -18.31 -15.17 -4.36
CA PHE A 210 -17.53 -15.91 -3.37
C PHE A 210 -18.14 -15.78 -1.99
N LEU A 211 -18.46 -14.56 -1.54
CA LEU A 211 -19.10 -14.35 -0.24
C LEU A 211 -20.50 -14.99 -0.19
N ASP A 212 -21.30 -14.93 -1.26
CA ASP A 212 -22.60 -15.62 -1.34
C ASP A 212 -22.47 -17.13 -1.14
N ALA A 213 -21.50 -17.75 -1.82
CA ALA A 213 -21.22 -19.17 -1.66
C ALA A 213 -20.67 -19.51 -0.26
N LEU A 214 -19.88 -18.60 0.32
CA LEU A 214 -19.30 -18.76 1.65
C LEU A 214 -20.37 -18.71 2.76
N VAL A 215 -21.29 -17.75 2.72
CA VAL A 215 -22.38 -17.66 3.72
C VAL A 215 -23.43 -18.77 3.55
N ALA A 216 -23.52 -19.38 2.37
CA ALA A 216 -24.37 -20.55 2.15
C ALA A 216 -23.81 -21.82 2.82
N ASP A 217 -22.54 -21.86 3.20
CA ASP A 217 -21.97 -22.96 3.98
C ASP A 217 -22.37 -22.83 5.46
N PRO A 218 -23.19 -23.76 6.01
CA PRO A 218 -23.66 -23.67 7.38
C PRO A 218 -22.54 -23.75 8.43
N ASN A 219 -21.36 -24.25 8.05
CA ASN A 219 -20.21 -24.33 8.95
C ASN A 219 -19.32 -23.08 8.90
N ALA A 220 -19.53 -22.16 7.95
CA ALA A 220 -18.62 -21.03 7.77
C ALA A 220 -18.64 -20.10 9.00
N ALA A 221 -19.81 -19.67 9.45
CA ALA A 221 -19.93 -18.72 10.56
C ALA A 221 -19.28 -19.23 11.86
N VAL A 222 -19.52 -20.50 12.23
CA VAL A 222 -18.92 -21.11 13.43
C VAL A 222 -17.42 -21.30 13.32
N ASN A 223 -16.88 -21.33 12.10
CA ASN A 223 -15.45 -21.39 11.81
C ASN A 223 -14.89 -20.05 11.35
N ASN A 224 -15.51 -18.94 11.76
CA ASN A 224 -15.04 -17.58 11.50
C ASN A 224 -14.89 -17.25 10.00
N TYR A 225 -15.71 -17.89 9.16
CA TYR A 225 -15.68 -17.84 7.70
C TYR A 225 -14.37 -18.31 7.05
N TYR A 226 -13.53 -19.04 7.80
CA TYR A 226 -12.23 -19.57 7.37
C TYR A 226 -11.18 -18.52 6.97
N PHE A 227 -11.35 -17.25 7.37
CA PHE A 227 -10.32 -16.23 7.26
C PHE A 227 -10.44 -15.17 8.35
N ASP A 228 -9.32 -14.53 8.66
CA ASP A 228 -9.19 -13.50 9.69
C ASP A 228 -9.07 -12.09 9.08
N VAL A 229 -8.47 -11.97 7.88
CA VAL A 229 -8.24 -10.69 7.18
C VAL A 229 -8.63 -10.81 5.71
N ALA A 230 -9.33 -9.82 5.16
CA ALA A 230 -9.55 -9.71 3.71
C ALA A 230 -8.43 -8.90 3.06
N THR A 231 -7.96 -9.32 1.88
CA THR A 231 -6.79 -8.72 1.23
C THR A 231 -7.15 -8.16 -0.13
N LEU A 232 -6.60 -6.99 -0.49
CA LEU A 232 -6.83 -6.34 -1.78
C LEU A 232 -5.51 -5.96 -2.47
N HIS A 233 -5.53 -6.00 -3.80
CA HIS A 233 -4.52 -5.41 -4.67
C HIS A 233 -5.17 -4.28 -5.46
N ILE A 234 -4.63 -3.06 -5.39
CA ILE A 234 -5.23 -1.88 -6.03
C ILE A 234 -4.14 -1.01 -6.64
N TYR A 235 -4.14 -0.85 -7.96
CA TYR A 235 -3.03 -0.23 -8.70
C TYR A 235 -3.44 1.04 -9.48
N PHE A 236 -2.42 1.84 -9.81
CA PHE A 236 -2.37 2.99 -10.72
C PHE A 236 -3.16 4.25 -10.36
N GLN A 237 -4.38 4.13 -9.85
CA GLN A 237 -5.23 5.29 -9.54
C GLN A 237 -5.43 5.46 -8.02
N PRO A 238 -4.96 6.57 -7.41
CA PRO A 238 -5.05 6.73 -5.96
C PRO A 238 -6.49 6.72 -5.42
N GLU A 239 -7.44 7.36 -6.12
CA GLU A 239 -8.83 7.45 -5.65
C GLU A 239 -9.53 6.08 -5.62
N THR A 240 -9.17 5.16 -6.52
CA THR A 240 -9.74 3.80 -6.51
C THR A 240 -9.30 3.02 -5.27
N VAL A 241 -8.17 3.37 -4.65
CA VAL A 241 -7.74 2.79 -3.36
C VAL A 241 -8.78 3.04 -2.28
N TYR A 242 -9.36 4.25 -2.21
CA TYR A 242 -10.45 4.55 -1.30
C TYR A 242 -11.74 3.84 -1.73
N ASP A 243 -12.15 4.06 -2.97
CA ASP A 243 -13.47 3.64 -3.48
C ASP A 243 -13.63 2.11 -3.43
N LEU A 244 -12.60 1.35 -3.81
CA LEU A 244 -12.60 -0.10 -3.76
C LEU A 244 -12.53 -0.58 -2.31
N THR A 245 -11.65 -0.06 -1.47
CA THR A 245 -11.60 -0.48 -0.05
C THR A 245 -12.96 -0.32 0.63
N ALA A 246 -13.62 0.83 0.45
CA ALA A 246 -14.96 1.07 0.96
C ALA A 246 -16.01 0.13 0.31
N HIS A 247 -15.89 -0.17 -0.97
CA HIS A 247 -16.74 -1.13 -1.66
C HIS A 247 -16.65 -2.55 -1.08
N TYR A 248 -15.43 -3.07 -0.86
CA TYR A 248 -15.24 -4.41 -0.31
C TYR A 248 -15.68 -4.52 1.16
N TYR A 249 -15.50 -3.48 1.97
CA TYR A 249 -16.13 -3.40 3.29
C TYR A 249 -17.66 -3.53 3.19
N ARG A 250 -18.30 -2.78 2.29
CA ARG A 250 -19.76 -2.90 2.08
C ARG A 250 -20.18 -4.30 1.64
N LEU A 251 -19.44 -4.94 0.73
CA LEU A 251 -19.74 -6.31 0.28
C LEU A 251 -19.73 -7.32 1.44
N MET A 252 -18.77 -7.21 2.37
CA MET A 252 -18.69 -8.05 3.56
C MET A 252 -19.76 -7.70 4.59
N HIS A 253 -19.95 -6.41 4.90
CA HIS A 253 -20.93 -5.96 5.89
C HIS A 253 -22.37 -6.30 5.48
N ASN A 254 -22.70 -6.26 4.19
CA ASN A 254 -24.02 -6.68 3.68
C ASN A 254 -24.32 -8.18 3.89
N ARG A 255 -23.34 -8.95 4.35
CA ARG A 255 -23.41 -10.38 4.65
C ARG A 255 -23.03 -10.70 6.10
N ASP A 256 -23.06 -9.69 6.98
CA ASP A 256 -22.71 -9.78 8.39
C ASP A 256 -21.27 -10.28 8.66
N ILE A 257 -20.36 -10.01 7.73
CA ILE A 257 -18.92 -10.31 7.87
C ILE A 257 -18.19 -9.01 8.19
N TYR A 258 -17.62 -8.91 9.40
CA TYR A 258 -16.89 -7.74 9.88
C TYR A 258 -15.43 -8.12 10.10
N LYS A 259 -14.60 -7.90 9.08
CA LYS A 259 -13.18 -8.30 9.04
C LYS A 259 -12.33 -7.13 8.61
N PRO A 260 -11.12 -6.96 9.15
CA PRO A 260 -10.21 -5.93 8.66
C PRO A 260 -9.82 -6.20 7.20
N ILE A 261 -9.55 -5.11 6.48
CA ILE A 261 -8.96 -5.14 5.15
C ILE A 261 -7.51 -4.72 5.22
N TRP A 262 -6.63 -5.49 4.57
CA TRP A 262 -5.27 -5.09 4.25
C TRP A 262 -5.13 -4.90 2.74
N ILE A 263 -4.50 -3.80 2.33
CA ILE A 263 -4.09 -3.60 0.95
C ILE A 263 -2.68 -4.17 0.84
N ALA A 264 -2.55 -5.40 0.32
CA ALA A 264 -1.28 -6.10 0.28
C ALA A 264 -0.39 -5.67 -0.89
N GLU A 265 -0.98 -5.07 -1.91
CA GLU A 265 -0.27 -4.45 -3.02
C GLU A 265 -0.98 -3.18 -3.46
N THR A 266 -0.19 -2.12 -3.62
CA THR A 266 -0.57 -0.94 -4.38
C THR A 266 0.68 -0.27 -4.93
N ASN A 267 0.61 0.24 -6.16
CA ASN A 267 1.63 1.13 -6.73
C ASN A 267 1.12 1.68 -8.08
N ALA A 268 1.91 2.54 -8.70
CA ALA A 268 1.81 2.88 -10.12
C ALA A 268 3.20 2.72 -10.76
N ALA A 269 3.40 1.69 -11.58
CA ALA A 269 4.71 1.44 -12.17
C ALA A 269 5.13 2.60 -13.09
N PRO A 270 6.33 3.18 -12.92
CA PRO A 270 6.81 4.31 -13.71
C PRO A 270 7.27 3.84 -15.09
N SER A 271 6.33 3.65 -16.00
CA SER A 271 6.59 3.22 -17.38
C SER A 271 7.50 4.17 -18.17
N GLN A 272 7.66 5.41 -17.73
CA GLN A 272 8.55 6.41 -18.33
C GLN A 272 9.93 6.49 -17.66
N ASP A 273 10.30 5.57 -16.75
CA ASP A 273 11.65 5.56 -16.18
C ASP A 273 12.70 5.41 -17.29
N PRO A 274 13.63 6.37 -17.47
CA PRO A 274 14.64 6.27 -18.53
C PRO A 274 15.54 5.04 -18.42
N ALA A 275 15.69 4.48 -17.22
CA ALA A 275 16.45 3.25 -16.99
C ALA A 275 15.68 1.97 -17.36
N TRP A 276 14.35 2.05 -17.47
CA TRP A 276 13.47 0.95 -17.83
C TRP A 276 12.18 1.48 -18.47
N PRO A 277 12.26 1.98 -19.72
CA PRO A 277 11.07 2.43 -20.42
C PRO A 277 10.21 1.22 -20.81
N VAL A 278 8.91 1.31 -20.55
CA VAL A 278 7.95 0.25 -20.89
C VAL A 278 7.24 0.62 -22.19
N PRO A 279 7.45 -0.13 -23.29
CA PRO A 279 6.76 0.13 -24.53
C PRO A 279 5.28 -0.25 -24.43
N ASN A 280 4.38 0.62 -24.92
CA ASN A 280 2.93 0.40 -24.93
C ASN A 280 2.34 0.13 -23.54
N ALA A 281 2.86 0.80 -22.50
CA ALA A 281 2.31 0.70 -21.16
C ALA A 281 0.83 1.08 -21.14
N GLN A 282 0.05 0.40 -20.30
CA GLN A 282 -1.37 0.71 -20.12
C GLN A 282 -1.57 2.14 -19.62
N PHE A 283 -0.70 2.58 -18.71
CA PHE A 283 -0.63 3.94 -18.20
C PHE A 283 0.80 4.48 -18.37
N ASN A 284 0.93 5.72 -18.84
CA ASN A 284 2.21 6.42 -18.89
C ASN A 284 2.40 7.12 -17.54
N VAL A 285 3.28 6.57 -16.71
CA VAL A 285 3.53 7.07 -15.36
C VAL A 285 5.00 7.49 -15.29
N SER A 286 5.20 8.73 -14.88
CA SER A 286 6.51 9.30 -14.60
C SER A 286 7.06 8.84 -13.24
N LEU A 287 8.36 9.05 -13.03
CA LEU A 287 8.99 8.84 -11.71
C LEU A 287 8.39 9.74 -10.63
N GLU A 288 7.88 10.92 -11.00
CA GLU A 288 7.22 11.84 -10.09
C GLU A 288 5.81 11.37 -9.74
N GLU A 289 5.03 10.93 -10.72
CA GLU A 289 3.71 10.36 -10.50
C GLU A 289 3.78 9.11 -9.62
N GLN A 290 4.73 8.19 -9.80
CA GLN A 290 4.90 7.07 -8.87
C GLN A 290 5.07 7.55 -7.40
N ALA A 291 5.84 8.62 -7.19
CA ALA A 291 6.05 9.18 -5.85
C ALA A 291 4.78 9.82 -5.28
N ILE A 292 4.06 10.57 -6.12
CA ILE A 292 2.77 11.21 -5.79
C ILE A 292 1.72 10.14 -5.44
N PHE A 293 1.65 9.07 -6.23
CA PHE A 293 0.76 7.94 -6.02
C PHE A 293 0.88 7.40 -4.60
N ILE A 294 2.10 7.12 -4.13
CA ILE A 294 2.32 6.51 -2.81
C ILE A 294 1.70 7.35 -1.70
N VAL A 295 1.93 8.66 -1.70
CA VAL A 295 1.36 9.56 -0.68
C VAL A 295 -0.17 9.60 -0.76
N GLN A 296 -0.73 9.80 -1.95
CA GLN A 296 -2.17 9.89 -2.14
C GLN A 296 -2.84 8.56 -1.78
N ALA A 297 -2.40 7.44 -2.36
CA ALA A 297 -2.92 6.10 -2.15
C ALA A 297 -2.85 5.67 -0.68
N PHE A 298 -1.73 5.91 0.01
CA PHE A 298 -1.62 5.56 1.43
C PHE A 298 -2.59 6.36 2.27
N SER A 299 -2.67 7.68 2.07
CA SER A 299 -3.64 8.50 2.82
C SER A 299 -5.09 8.07 2.57
N LEU A 300 -5.44 7.75 1.32
CA LEU A 300 -6.77 7.32 0.90
C LEU A 300 -7.14 5.92 1.42
N GLY A 301 -6.21 4.96 1.38
CA GLY A 301 -6.42 3.63 1.95
C GLY A 301 -6.70 3.69 3.46
N LEU A 302 -5.94 4.52 4.20
CA LEU A 302 -6.18 4.73 5.63
C LEU A 302 -7.53 5.43 5.90
N ALA A 303 -7.90 6.42 5.09
CA ALA A 303 -9.19 7.11 5.21
C ALA A 303 -10.38 6.20 4.89
N ALA A 304 -10.19 5.18 4.03
CA ALA A 304 -11.19 4.16 3.77
C ALA A 304 -11.26 3.06 4.86
N GLY A 305 -10.35 3.10 5.83
CA GLY A 305 -10.31 2.17 6.96
C GLY A 305 -9.47 0.90 6.71
N ALA A 306 -8.56 0.89 5.74
CA ALA A 306 -7.58 -0.19 5.65
C ALA A 306 -6.73 -0.24 6.92
N GLU A 307 -6.58 -1.41 7.54
CA GLU A 307 -5.76 -1.55 8.75
C GLU A 307 -4.27 -1.47 8.42
N ARG A 308 -3.90 -1.96 7.23
CA ARG A 308 -2.52 -1.95 6.70
C ARG A 308 -2.51 -1.77 5.19
N ILE A 309 -1.41 -1.18 4.71
CA ILE A 309 -1.17 -0.96 3.29
C ILE A 309 0.30 -1.22 2.94
N ALA A 310 0.56 -1.83 1.79
CA ALA A 310 1.91 -2.06 1.29
C ALA A 310 2.11 -1.61 -0.15
N VAL A 311 3.32 -1.15 -0.44
CA VAL A 311 3.76 -0.85 -1.80
C VAL A 311 4.32 -2.09 -2.48
N TYR A 312 3.89 -2.36 -3.71
CA TYR A 312 4.52 -3.35 -4.59
C TYR A 312 5.50 -2.60 -5.51
N LYS A 313 6.82 -2.67 -5.34
CA LYS A 313 7.59 -3.56 -4.44
C LYS A 313 8.93 -2.94 -4.03
N MET A 314 9.71 -3.64 -3.21
CA MET A 314 10.99 -3.14 -2.68
C MET A 314 12.00 -2.80 -3.78
N ALA A 315 12.30 -3.76 -4.64
CA ALA A 315 13.31 -3.62 -5.67
C ALA A 315 12.87 -4.31 -6.96
N ASP A 316 13.32 -3.77 -8.08
CA ASP A 316 13.28 -4.48 -9.34
C ASP A 316 14.19 -5.72 -9.27
N THR A 317 13.79 -6.79 -9.92
CA THR A 317 14.53 -8.05 -10.03
C THR A 317 14.71 -8.46 -11.49
N GLU A 318 15.70 -9.30 -11.78
CA GLU A 318 15.95 -9.76 -13.15
C GLU A 318 14.75 -10.53 -13.73
N THR A 319 13.98 -11.20 -12.87
CA THR A 319 12.79 -11.97 -13.24
C THR A 319 11.59 -11.11 -13.59
N ASP A 320 11.51 -9.88 -13.07
CA ASP A 320 10.35 -9.00 -13.30
C ASP A 320 10.19 -8.75 -14.81
N ARG A 321 11.26 -8.47 -15.56
CA ARG A 321 11.20 -8.25 -17.02
C ARG A 321 10.47 -9.33 -17.83
N VAL A 322 10.49 -10.57 -17.34
CA VAL A 322 9.87 -11.72 -18.01
C VAL A 322 8.46 -11.96 -17.51
N ALA A 323 8.20 -11.71 -16.22
CA ALA A 323 6.91 -11.95 -15.58
C ALA A 323 5.93 -10.80 -15.84
N ASP A 324 6.35 -9.57 -15.62
CA ASP A 324 5.61 -8.34 -15.84
C ASP A 324 6.61 -7.24 -16.25
N PRO A 325 6.59 -6.76 -17.50
CA PRO A 325 7.62 -5.85 -17.99
C PRO A 325 7.64 -4.47 -17.29
N GLU A 326 6.78 -4.21 -16.31
CA GLU A 326 6.68 -2.96 -15.58
C GLU A 326 7.62 -2.83 -14.35
N PRO A 327 8.38 -1.72 -14.20
CA PRO A 327 9.40 -1.55 -13.16
C PRO A 327 8.86 -1.02 -11.83
N PHE A 328 8.16 -1.85 -11.07
CA PHE A 328 7.49 -1.47 -9.82
C PHE A 328 8.41 -1.09 -8.64
N GLY A 329 9.69 -1.46 -8.65
CA GLY A 329 10.57 -1.33 -7.49
C GLY A 329 10.76 0.10 -7.02
N LEU A 330 10.90 0.32 -5.70
CA LEU A 330 11.41 1.59 -5.19
C LEU A 330 12.94 1.73 -5.37
N VAL A 331 13.60 0.59 -5.55
CA VAL A 331 15.03 0.47 -5.87
C VAL A 331 15.18 -0.22 -7.22
N ARG A 332 16.01 0.35 -8.10
CA ARG A 332 16.33 -0.22 -9.41
C ARG A 332 17.25 -1.43 -9.29
N LEU A 333 17.38 -2.18 -10.38
CA LEU A 333 18.35 -3.28 -10.52
C LEU A 333 19.80 -2.87 -10.19
N ASP A 334 20.20 -1.63 -10.50
CA ASP A 334 21.54 -1.12 -10.22
C ASP A 334 21.73 -0.64 -8.76
N GLY A 335 20.69 -0.78 -7.92
CA GLY A 335 20.68 -0.34 -6.53
C GLY A 335 20.36 1.15 -6.33
N SER A 336 20.19 1.93 -7.40
CA SER A 336 19.77 3.32 -7.30
C SER A 336 18.31 3.43 -6.83
N ARG A 337 18.01 4.47 -6.06
CA ARG A 337 16.66 4.71 -5.51
C ARG A 337 15.83 5.54 -6.49
N ARG A 338 14.55 5.21 -6.65
CA ARG A 338 13.56 6.06 -7.33
C ARG A 338 13.07 7.15 -6.37
N PRO A 339 12.53 8.29 -6.86
CA PRO A 339 11.93 9.33 -6.00
C PRO A 339 10.82 8.79 -5.08
N ALA A 340 10.10 7.78 -5.54
CA ALA A 340 9.11 7.02 -4.79
C ALA A 340 9.64 6.41 -3.47
N PHE A 341 10.94 6.12 -3.38
CA PHE A 341 11.58 5.71 -2.13
C PHE A 341 11.45 6.77 -1.03
N THR A 342 11.75 8.02 -1.38
CA THR A 342 11.63 9.16 -0.44
C THR A 342 10.16 9.42 -0.11
N ALA A 343 9.27 9.37 -1.11
CA ALA A 343 7.84 9.58 -0.90
C ALA A 343 7.24 8.54 0.06
N TYR A 344 7.65 7.28 -0.04
CA TYR A 344 7.28 6.25 0.95
C TYR A 344 7.73 6.64 2.36
N GLN A 345 9.00 7.04 2.55
CA GLN A 345 9.49 7.48 3.87
C GLN A 345 8.71 8.66 4.43
N VAL A 346 8.38 9.64 3.57
CA VAL A 346 7.57 10.81 3.95
C VAL A 346 6.18 10.35 4.38
N ALA A 347 5.51 9.53 3.56
CA ALA A 347 4.19 8.99 3.88
C ALA A 347 4.20 8.24 5.22
N THR A 348 5.08 7.26 5.40
CA THR A 348 5.10 6.45 6.63
C THR A 348 5.49 7.27 7.85
N THR A 349 6.38 8.26 7.73
CA THR A 349 6.77 9.14 8.85
C THR A 349 5.60 9.98 9.33
N TYR A 350 4.88 10.63 8.42
CA TYR A 350 3.83 11.60 8.77
C TYR A 350 2.43 10.98 8.87
N LEU A 351 2.28 9.69 8.54
CA LEU A 351 1.07 8.89 8.77
C LEU A 351 1.22 7.90 9.93
N SER A 352 2.43 7.68 10.45
CA SER A 352 2.66 6.78 11.57
C SER A 352 1.88 7.19 12.82
N GLY A 353 1.37 6.19 13.53
CA GLY A 353 0.48 6.42 14.68
C GLY A 353 -0.99 6.68 14.31
N PHE A 354 -1.40 6.50 13.05
CA PHE A 354 -2.80 6.75 12.64
C PHE A 354 -3.82 5.98 13.50
N ARG A 355 -5.04 6.45 13.58
CA ARG A 355 -6.15 5.79 14.29
C ARG A 355 -7.39 5.65 13.41
N GLY A 356 -7.39 6.36 12.29
CA GLY A 356 -8.41 6.42 11.28
C GLY A 356 -8.22 7.68 10.44
N GLY A 357 -9.13 7.91 9.51
CA GLY A 357 -9.12 9.13 8.71
C GLY A 357 -10.44 9.39 8.01
N SER A 358 -10.51 10.53 7.34
CA SER A 358 -11.64 10.93 6.51
C SER A 358 -11.15 11.55 5.21
N TRP A 359 -11.94 11.43 4.15
CA TRP A 359 -11.68 12.06 2.87
C TRP A 359 -12.81 13.03 2.54
N ASP A 360 -12.46 14.31 2.38
CA ASP A 360 -13.31 15.34 1.77
C ASP A 360 -12.89 15.47 0.30
N ARG A 361 -13.71 14.88 -0.58
CA ARG A 361 -13.54 14.90 -2.03
C ARG A 361 -14.36 16.03 -2.61
N ARG A 362 -13.70 17.04 -3.17
CA ARG A 362 -14.33 18.15 -3.91
C ARG A 362 -13.99 18.02 -5.39
N ASP A 363 -14.61 18.80 -6.25
CA ASP A 363 -14.38 18.72 -7.70
C ASP A 363 -12.92 19.03 -8.07
N ASP A 364 -12.33 20.03 -7.41
CA ASP A 364 -11.02 20.60 -7.69
C ASP A 364 -9.91 20.17 -6.71
N ILE A 365 -10.27 19.83 -5.47
CA ILE A 365 -9.33 19.56 -4.38
C ILE A 365 -9.72 18.28 -3.64
N SER A 366 -8.72 17.49 -3.26
CA SER A 366 -8.87 16.40 -2.30
C SER A 366 -8.21 16.75 -0.98
N ILE A 367 -8.92 16.52 0.13
CA ILE A 367 -8.44 16.73 1.49
C ILE A 367 -8.60 15.44 2.28
N VAL A 368 -7.50 14.81 2.67
CA VAL A 368 -7.50 13.64 3.54
C VAL A 368 -7.02 14.07 4.92
N THR A 369 -7.80 13.81 5.97
CA THR A 369 -7.41 14.11 7.35
C THR A 369 -7.22 12.81 8.12
N ILE A 370 -6.04 12.63 8.72
CA ILE A 370 -5.65 11.43 9.45
C ILE A 370 -5.50 11.76 10.94
N ASP A 371 -6.27 11.06 11.77
CA ASP A 371 -6.15 11.13 13.23
C ASP A 371 -4.92 10.33 13.67
N ARG A 372 -4.01 10.96 14.42
CA ARG A 372 -2.81 10.31 15.00
C ARG A 372 -2.79 10.44 16.52
N GLY A 373 -3.96 10.61 17.15
CA GLY A 373 -4.13 10.78 18.58
C GLY A 373 -3.87 12.22 19.02
N THR A 374 -2.66 12.53 19.46
CA THR A 374 -2.28 13.89 19.89
C THR A 374 -1.83 14.77 18.73
N GLN A 375 -1.69 14.20 17.54
CA GLN A 375 -1.34 14.89 16.31
C GLN A 375 -2.42 14.63 15.25
N THR A 376 -2.47 15.53 14.26
CA THR A 376 -3.30 15.39 13.07
C THR A 376 -2.44 15.64 11.84
N THR A 377 -2.59 14.83 10.80
CA THR A 377 -1.97 15.09 9.49
C THR A 377 -3.07 15.30 8.46
N THR A 378 -3.08 16.47 7.81
CA THR A 378 -3.99 16.77 6.70
C THR A 378 -3.20 16.76 5.39
N ILE A 379 -3.59 15.92 4.44
CA ILE A 379 -2.95 15.74 3.14
C ILE A 379 -3.85 16.37 2.08
N VAL A 380 -3.29 17.23 1.23
CA VAL A 380 -4.07 18.05 0.31
C VAL A 380 -3.44 18.10 -1.06
N TRP A 381 -4.23 17.98 -2.13
CA TRP A 381 -3.78 18.09 -3.51
C TRP A 381 -4.88 18.57 -4.46
N ALA A 382 -4.48 19.15 -5.59
CA ALA A 382 -5.37 19.50 -6.69
C ALA A 382 -5.76 18.26 -7.51
N ARG A 383 -7.02 18.17 -7.92
CA ARG A 383 -7.57 17.08 -8.76
C ARG A 383 -7.65 17.47 -10.24
N THR A 384 -7.38 18.73 -10.56
CA THR A 384 -7.46 19.34 -11.88
C THR A 384 -6.07 19.76 -12.36
N PRO A 385 -5.87 20.01 -13.67
CA PRO A 385 -4.57 20.45 -14.19
C PRO A 385 -4.23 21.89 -13.80
N GLU A 386 -5.21 22.70 -13.40
CA GLU A 386 -4.98 24.05 -12.91
C GLU A 386 -4.50 24.03 -11.45
N PRO A 387 -3.49 24.83 -11.08
CA PRO A 387 -3.15 25.04 -9.68
C PRO A 387 -4.34 25.52 -8.85
N GLN A 388 -4.44 25.03 -7.63
CA GLN A 388 -5.53 25.35 -6.69
C GLN A 388 -4.99 26.00 -5.42
N THR A 389 -5.83 26.73 -4.69
CA THR A 389 -5.50 27.17 -3.33
C THR A 389 -6.48 26.53 -2.36
N ALA A 390 -5.99 25.67 -1.47
CA ALA A 390 -6.79 25.07 -0.42
C ALA A 390 -6.83 25.93 0.84
N MET A 391 -8.02 26.09 1.41
CA MET A 391 -8.23 26.72 2.71
C MET A 391 -8.49 25.63 3.76
N ILE A 392 -7.53 25.43 4.67
CA ILE A 392 -7.58 24.38 5.70
C ILE A 392 -7.76 25.02 7.09
N PRO A 393 -8.80 24.66 7.86
CA PRO A 393 -8.98 25.18 9.22
C PRO A 393 -7.85 24.71 10.13
N ALA A 394 -7.31 25.64 10.91
CA ALA A 394 -6.22 25.35 11.84
C ALA A 394 -6.75 24.77 13.16
N ARG A 395 -6.05 23.75 13.66
CA ARG A 395 -6.27 23.12 14.97
C ARG A 395 -5.30 23.64 16.03
N THR A 396 -4.27 24.37 15.60
CA THR A 396 -3.25 24.97 16.46
C THR A 396 -2.64 26.21 15.81
N THR A 397 -1.65 26.83 16.44
CA THR A 397 -1.06 28.12 16.02
C THR A 397 0.06 27.99 14.97
N ARG A 398 0.49 26.76 14.65
CA ARG A 398 1.49 26.47 13.62
C ARG A 398 1.40 25.01 13.18
N ALA A 399 1.75 24.74 11.94
CA ALA A 399 1.85 23.38 11.43
C ALA A 399 3.20 23.19 10.73
N LEU A 400 3.70 21.97 10.71
CA LEU A 400 4.80 21.59 9.83
C LEU A 400 4.20 21.26 8.45
N LEU A 401 4.54 22.04 7.44
CA LEU A 401 4.16 21.77 6.06
C LEU A 401 5.26 20.96 5.40
N VAL A 402 4.91 19.81 4.83
CA VAL A 402 5.84 18.86 4.22
C VAL A 402 5.40 18.54 2.80
N ASN A 403 6.34 18.51 1.85
CA ASN A 403 6.05 18.04 0.49
C ASN A 403 6.46 16.56 0.30
N VAL A 404 6.03 15.96 -0.81
CA VAL A 404 6.32 14.56 -1.17
C VAL A 404 7.83 14.23 -1.25
N TRP A 405 8.69 15.24 -1.38
CA TRP A 405 10.16 15.10 -1.45
C TRP A 405 10.84 15.19 -0.08
N GLY A 406 10.09 15.44 0.99
CA GLY A 406 10.58 15.55 2.36
C GLY A 406 11.09 16.93 2.76
N ALA A 407 10.96 17.95 1.91
CA ALA A 407 11.20 19.33 2.33
C ALA A 407 10.11 19.74 3.30
N ALA A 408 10.52 20.33 4.44
CA ALA A 408 9.62 20.66 5.53
C ALA A 408 9.95 22.02 6.13
N TYR A 409 8.92 22.82 6.43
CA TYR A 409 9.04 24.10 7.11
C TYR A 409 7.75 24.44 7.87
N TYR A 410 7.85 25.31 8.88
CA TYR A 410 6.68 25.72 9.65
C TYR A 410 5.87 26.79 8.90
N VAL A 411 4.55 26.64 8.93
CA VAL A 411 3.58 27.63 8.47
C VAL A 411 2.67 28.06 9.62
N HIS A 412 2.12 29.27 9.51
CA HIS A 412 1.24 29.86 10.51
C HIS A 412 -0.12 30.17 9.88
N PRO A 413 -1.22 29.91 10.59
CA PRO A 413 -2.53 30.17 10.04
C PRO A 413 -2.83 31.67 10.08
N GLU A 414 -3.47 32.16 9.02
CA GLU A 414 -3.99 33.52 8.92
C GLU A 414 -5.47 33.50 9.25
N ARG A 415 -5.88 34.24 10.30
CA ARG A 415 -7.27 34.27 10.77
C ARG A 415 -7.87 32.88 11.05
N GLY A 416 -7.02 31.95 11.51
CA GLY A 416 -7.43 30.57 11.85
C GLY A 416 -7.39 29.59 10.68
N TYR A 417 -6.87 29.98 9.51
CA TYR A 417 -6.79 29.11 8.33
C TYR A 417 -5.39 29.06 7.73
N TYR A 418 -5.00 27.90 7.22
CA TYR A 418 -3.87 27.77 6.30
C TYR A 418 -4.37 27.89 4.87
N PHE A 419 -3.70 28.73 4.07
CA PHE A 419 -3.91 28.84 2.63
C PHE A 419 -2.73 28.16 1.93
N LEU A 420 -3.00 27.07 1.23
CA LEU A 420 -1.99 26.21 0.63
C LEU A 420 -2.12 26.26 -0.89
N ASP A 421 -1.05 26.69 -1.56
CA ASP A 421 -0.98 26.63 -3.03
C ASP A 421 -0.58 25.23 -3.47
N LEU A 422 -1.44 24.63 -4.30
CA LEU A 422 -1.36 23.25 -4.76
C LEU A 422 -1.01 23.24 -6.25
N PRO A 423 0.07 22.58 -6.66
CA PRO A 423 0.34 22.34 -8.07
C PRO A 423 -0.80 21.55 -8.70
N GLY A 424 -1.14 21.88 -9.95
CA GLY A 424 -2.09 21.11 -10.75
C GLY A 424 -1.59 19.69 -11.05
N ALA A 425 -2.52 18.81 -11.38
CA ALA A 425 -2.26 17.44 -11.81
C ALA A 425 -1.71 17.36 -13.25
N ASP A 426 -0.91 16.32 -13.54
CA ASP A 426 -0.69 15.95 -14.95
C ASP A 426 -1.95 15.25 -15.47
N CYS A 427 -2.66 15.95 -16.35
CA CYS A 427 -3.89 15.46 -16.95
C CYS A 427 -3.75 15.04 -18.41
N THR A 428 -2.52 14.84 -18.90
CA THR A 428 -2.27 14.35 -20.27
C THR A 428 -2.98 13.03 -20.55
N GLN A 429 -3.23 12.22 -19.51
CA GLN A 429 -4.00 10.97 -19.59
C GLN A 429 -5.26 10.96 -18.72
N GLY A 430 -5.93 12.11 -18.57
CA GLY A 430 -7.20 12.18 -17.84
C GLY A 430 -7.04 12.22 -16.32
N CYS A 431 -6.04 12.97 -15.84
CA CYS A 431 -5.75 13.21 -14.42
C CYS A 431 -5.67 11.89 -13.61
N LEU A 432 -4.89 10.92 -14.10
CA LEU A 432 -4.74 9.60 -13.48
C LEU A 432 -4.37 9.70 -12.00
N MET A 433 -3.58 10.73 -11.67
CA MET A 433 -3.21 11.11 -10.32
C MET A 433 -3.52 12.58 -10.10
N GLY A 434 -3.73 12.96 -8.84
CA GLY A 434 -3.79 14.37 -8.48
C GLY A 434 -2.41 15.04 -8.55
N GLY A 435 -2.38 16.37 -8.40
CA GLY A 435 -1.15 17.13 -8.28
C GLY A 435 -0.29 16.73 -7.07
N ALA A 436 0.94 17.26 -7.02
CA ALA A 436 1.87 16.93 -5.94
C ALA A 436 1.28 17.30 -4.56
N PRO A 437 1.14 16.33 -3.63
CA PRO A 437 0.44 16.56 -2.38
C PRO A 437 1.31 17.31 -1.37
N LEU A 438 0.65 18.10 -0.52
CA LEU A 438 1.22 18.70 0.67
C LEU A 438 0.62 18.05 1.92
N MET A 439 1.46 17.81 2.93
CA MET A 439 1.04 17.33 4.25
C MET A 439 1.20 18.45 5.28
N LEU A 440 0.11 18.81 5.93
CA LEU A 440 0.05 19.73 7.05
C LEU A 440 -0.01 18.93 8.36
N VAL A 441 1.06 18.96 9.15
CA VAL A 441 1.18 18.21 10.40
C VAL A 441 1.00 19.15 11.59
N GLU A 442 -0.04 18.91 12.37
CA GLU A 442 -0.41 19.71 13.53
C GLU A 442 -0.21 18.90 14.81
N ASP A 443 0.47 19.50 15.80
CA ASP A 443 0.57 18.97 17.17
C ASP A 443 -0.73 19.23 17.95
N ALA A 444 -1.83 18.73 17.41
CA ALA A 444 -3.16 18.84 17.97
C ALA A 444 -4.02 17.62 17.62
N PRO A 445 -4.91 17.16 18.53
CA PRO A 445 -5.85 16.09 18.24
C PRO A 445 -6.88 16.54 17.19
N LEU A 446 -7.52 15.57 16.53
CA LEU A 446 -8.46 15.82 15.43
C LEU A 446 -9.61 16.78 15.80
N ASN A 447 -10.05 16.74 17.06
CA ASN A 447 -11.17 17.53 17.60
C ASN A 447 -10.75 18.89 18.19
N ALA A 448 -9.46 19.25 18.13
CA ALA A 448 -9.04 20.60 18.49
C ALA A 448 -9.52 21.58 17.42
N ASP A 449 -10.22 22.63 17.83
CA ASP A 449 -10.76 23.62 16.92
C ASP A 449 -10.29 25.01 17.36
N THR A 450 -9.48 25.66 16.52
CA THR A 450 -9.01 27.03 16.76
C THR A 450 -9.47 27.99 15.67
N ALA A 451 -10.06 27.47 14.59
CA ALA A 451 -10.55 28.26 13.48
C ALA A 451 -11.95 28.79 13.80
N PRO A 452 -12.19 30.12 13.77
CA PRO A 452 -13.55 30.62 13.76
C PRO A 452 -14.25 30.17 12.47
N PRO A 453 -15.57 29.91 12.48
CA PRO A 453 -16.28 29.55 11.25
C PRO A 453 -16.07 30.62 10.18
N PRO A 454 -15.96 30.24 8.89
CA PRO A 454 -15.73 31.21 7.84
C PRO A 454 -16.91 32.18 7.82
N LEU A 455 -16.62 33.48 7.75
CA LEU A 455 -17.67 34.47 7.58
C LEU A 455 -18.47 34.11 6.33
N SER A 456 -19.79 33.97 6.46
CA SER A 456 -20.66 33.79 5.29
C SER A 456 -20.36 34.90 4.30
N PRO A 457 -20.28 34.61 2.98
CA PRO A 457 -20.08 35.65 1.99
C PRO A 457 -21.18 36.68 2.18
N THR A 458 -20.81 37.90 2.52
CA THR A 458 -21.75 39.03 2.58
C THR A 458 -22.42 39.07 1.20
N PRO A 459 -23.76 38.97 1.11
CA PRO A 459 -24.44 39.19 -0.15
C PRO A 459 -23.93 40.48 -0.76
N PRO A 460 -23.72 40.56 -2.09
CA PRO A 460 -23.34 41.81 -2.72
C PRO A 460 -24.33 42.90 -2.26
N PRO A 461 -23.86 44.14 -2.04
CA PRO A 461 -24.75 45.23 -1.65
C PRO A 461 -25.92 45.24 -2.63
N VAL A 462 -27.15 45.20 -2.12
CA VAL A 462 -28.31 45.51 -2.94
C VAL A 462 -28.08 46.94 -3.39
N GLU A 463 -27.68 47.10 -4.65
CA GLU A 463 -27.63 48.40 -5.29
C GLU A 463 -29.05 48.96 -5.15
N ASN A 464 -29.22 49.99 -4.33
CA ASN A 464 -30.51 50.63 -4.13
C ASN A 464 -30.98 51.06 -5.52
N ALA A 465 -31.97 50.36 -6.06
CA ALA A 465 -32.65 50.79 -7.26
C ALA A 465 -33.12 52.21 -7.01
N ASP A 466 -32.62 53.13 -7.82
CA ASP A 466 -33.10 54.50 -7.89
C ASP A 466 -34.62 54.45 -8.11
N PRO A 467 -35.46 54.97 -7.18
CA PRO A 467 -36.90 54.84 -7.27
C PRO A 467 -37.52 55.57 -8.47
N ASP A 468 -36.73 56.32 -9.26
CA ASP A 468 -37.22 57.12 -10.39
C ASP A 468 -36.95 56.53 -11.78
N VAL A 469 -36.44 55.29 -11.90
CA VAL A 469 -36.33 54.62 -13.20
C VAL A 469 -37.55 53.72 -13.45
N ILE A 470 -38.58 54.28 -14.08
CA ILE A 470 -39.67 53.51 -14.68
C ILE A 470 -39.09 52.77 -15.90
N PRO A 471 -39.07 51.43 -15.96
CA PRO A 471 -38.68 50.73 -17.17
C PRO A 471 -39.78 50.91 -18.23
N ASP A 472 -39.38 51.45 -19.38
CA ASP A 472 -40.21 51.63 -20.57
C ASP A 472 -40.69 50.25 -21.07
N LEU A 473 -42.01 50.01 -21.04
CA LEU A 473 -42.62 48.81 -21.59
C LEU A 473 -42.78 48.97 -23.11
N PRO A 474 -42.26 48.05 -23.94
CA PRO A 474 -42.48 48.13 -25.38
C PRO A 474 -43.93 47.77 -25.77
N PRO A 475 -44.48 48.36 -26.84
CA PRO A 475 -45.89 48.21 -27.19
C PRO A 475 -46.20 46.83 -27.81
N VAL A 476 -47.38 46.30 -27.46
CA VAL A 476 -47.94 45.05 -27.98
C VAL A 476 -48.38 45.24 -29.44
N GLY A 477 -47.64 44.64 -30.37
CA GLY A 477 -47.96 44.58 -31.80
C GLY A 477 -48.34 43.17 -32.24
N ARG A 478 -49.55 43.01 -32.75
CA ARG A 478 -50.16 41.80 -33.32
C ARG A 478 -49.56 41.48 -34.69
N ILE A 479 -49.13 40.24 -34.94
CA ILE A 479 -48.90 39.72 -36.31
C ILE A 479 -49.41 38.27 -36.43
N GLU A 480 -50.32 38.08 -37.39
CA GLU A 480 -50.73 36.81 -38.00
C GLU A 480 -49.78 36.48 -39.16
N GLY A 481 -49.43 35.20 -39.34
CA GLY A 481 -49.22 34.60 -40.67
C GLY A 481 -47.85 34.72 -41.36
N ASP A 482 -47.29 33.52 -41.60
CA ASP A 482 -46.55 33.05 -42.78
C ASP A 482 -45.00 33.08 -42.87
N VAL A 483 -44.56 31.93 -43.36
CA VAL A 483 -43.27 31.24 -43.51
C VAL A 483 -42.29 31.92 -44.48
N GLU A 484 -40.99 31.97 -44.15
CA GLU A 484 -39.87 31.35 -44.92
C GLU A 484 -38.48 31.76 -44.39
N GLU A 485 -37.54 30.87 -44.66
CA GLU A 485 -36.20 30.57 -44.12
C GLU A 485 -35.06 31.41 -44.72
N ILE A 486 -34.08 31.93 -43.94
CA ILE A 486 -32.63 32.08 -44.30
C ILE A 486 -31.72 32.14 -43.04
N GLU A 487 -30.54 31.52 -43.16
CA GLU A 487 -29.38 31.39 -42.26
C GLU A 487 -28.76 32.67 -41.64
N GLU A 488 -28.23 32.55 -40.41
CA GLU A 488 -26.83 32.80 -39.98
C GLU A 488 -26.75 32.91 -38.45
N GLY A 489 -26.17 31.90 -37.77
CA GLY A 489 -26.04 31.86 -36.31
C GLY A 489 -24.63 32.23 -35.83
N LEU A 490 -24.51 33.39 -35.18
CA LEU A 490 -23.36 33.78 -34.32
C LEU A 490 -23.44 33.10 -32.92
N PRO A 491 -22.32 33.00 -32.18
CA PRO A 491 -22.22 32.16 -30.98
C PRO A 491 -23.02 32.67 -29.78
N THR A 492 -23.65 31.71 -29.08
CA THR A 492 -24.40 31.92 -27.83
C THR A 492 -23.44 31.99 -26.62
N PRO A 493 -23.55 32.97 -25.71
CA PRO A 493 -22.82 32.96 -24.45
C PRO A 493 -23.42 31.92 -23.46
N THR A 494 -22.52 31.15 -22.87
CA THR A 494 -22.75 30.14 -21.83
C THR A 494 -23.52 30.70 -20.62
N PRO A 495 -24.60 30.05 -20.14
CA PRO A 495 -25.25 30.44 -18.89
C PRO A 495 -24.43 29.99 -17.67
N THR A 496 -24.01 30.95 -16.85
CA THR A 496 -23.46 30.70 -15.52
C THR A 496 -24.58 30.26 -14.58
N PHE A 497 -24.59 28.98 -14.20
CA PHE A 497 -25.50 28.47 -13.17
C PHE A 497 -25.06 29.01 -11.79
N THR A 498 -25.90 29.84 -11.18
CA THR A 498 -25.81 30.16 -9.75
C THR A 498 -26.64 29.15 -8.97
N PRO A 499 -26.05 28.33 -8.06
CA PRO A 499 -26.85 27.46 -7.22
C PRO A 499 -27.64 28.27 -6.18
N THR A 500 -28.97 28.07 -6.17
CA THR A 500 -29.87 28.55 -5.10
C THR A 500 -29.78 27.59 -3.92
N PRO A 501 -29.66 28.04 -2.65
CA PRO A 501 -29.58 27.16 -1.49
C PRO A 501 -30.93 26.48 -1.22
N THR A 502 -30.93 25.15 -1.23
CA THR A 502 -32.05 24.30 -0.81
C THR A 502 -32.19 24.29 0.71
N SER A 503 -33.43 24.38 1.20
CA SER A 503 -33.80 24.38 2.61
C SER A 503 -33.28 23.17 3.40
N THR A 504 -32.74 23.46 4.59
CA THR A 504 -32.34 22.53 5.65
C THR A 504 -33.46 21.58 6.07
N PRO A 505 -33.23 20.25 6.17
CA PRO A 505 -34.18 19.36 6.82
C PRO A 505 -34.10 19.48 8.35
N THR A 506 -35.26 19.64 8.97
CA THR A 506 -35.49 19.69 10.41
C THR A 506 -35.08 18.38 11.10
N ASN A 507 -34.37 18.51 12.24
CA ASN A 507 -33.97 17.42 13.13
C ASN A 507 -35.17 16.52 13.53
N THR A 508 -35.07 15.23 13.22
CA THR A 508 -35.90 14.18 13.83
C THR A 508 -35.15 13.65 15.07
N PRO A 509 -35.80 13.53 16.25
CA PRO A 509 -35.13 13.08 17.46
C PRO A 509 -34.71 11.59 17.36
N ILE A 510 -33.46 11.32 17.74
CA ILE A 510 -32.89 9.97 17.89
C ILE A 510 -33.50 9.30 19.13
N PRO A 511 -33.95 8.03 19.06
CA PRO A 511 -34.44 7.31 20.23
C PRO A 511 -33.28 7.03 21.21
N THR A 512 -33.50 7.40 22.47
CA THR A 512 -32.58 7.14 23.58
C THR A 512 -32.56 5.65 23.92
N ASN A 513 -31.46 4.97 23.59
CA ASN A 513 -31.21 3.62 24.13
C ASN A 513 -30.92 3.74 25.63
N THR A 514 -31.86 3.24 26.43
CA THR A 514 -31.68 3.04 27.87
C THR A 514 -30.73 1.85 28.06
N PRO A 515 -29.64 1.97 28.83
CA PRO A 515 -28.76 0.83 29.09
C PRO A 515 -29.44 -0.17 30.02
N THR A 516 -29.74 -1.36 29.48
CA THR A 516 -30.14 -2.54 30.27
C THR A 516 -28.94 -3.02 31.08
N SER A 517 -29.12 -3.20 32.38
CA SER A 517 -28.09 -3.71 33.30
C SER A 517 -27.74 -5.17 33.01
N THR A 518 -26.51 -5.43 32.58
CA THR A 518 -25.92 -6.78 32.52
C THR A 518 -25.33 -7.14 33.90
N PRO A 519 -25.54 -8.37 34.42
CA PRO A 519 -25.14 -8.73 35.78
C PRO A 519 -23.61 -8.77 35.95
N THR A 520 -23.15 -8.20 37.05
CA THR A 520 -21.75 -8.19 37.50
C THR A 520 -21.32 -9.60 37.94
N ASN A 521 -20.42 -10.23 37.19
CA ASN A 521 -19.68 -11.39 37.71
C ASN A 521 -18.63 -10.91 38.73
N THR A 522 -18.81 -11.31 39.98
CA THR A 522 -17.83 -11.12 41.05
C THR A 522 -16.56 -11.94 40.76
N PRO A 523 -15.36 -11.34 40.68
CA PRO A 523 -14.13 -12.12 40.56
C PRO A 523 -13.86 -12.85 41.87
N THR A 524 -13.80 -14.18 41.80
CA THR A 524 -13.29 -15.03 42.89
C THR A 524 -11.77 -14.92 42.90
N SER A 525 -11.18 -14.64 44.06
CA SER A 525 -9.74 -14.51 44.25
C SER A 525 -9.02 -15.85 44.08
N THR A 526 -8.23 -16.00 43.03
CA THR A 526 -7.25 -17.08 42.87
C THR A 526 -5.95 -16.69 43.60
N PRO A 527 -5.35 -17.58 44.41
CA PRO A 527 -4.17 -17.23 45.20
C PRO A 527 -2.92 -17.02 44.34
N THR A 528 -2.23 -15.91 44.59
CA THR A 528 -0.93 -15.57 44.00
C THR A 528 0.15 -16.51 44.53
N LEU A 529 0.78 -17.30 43.66
CA LEU A 529 2.00 -18.04 43.98
C LEU A 529 3.19 -17.07 43.91
N THR A 530 3.92 -16.95 45.02
CA THR A 530 5.17 -16.21 45.15
C THR A 530 6.27 -16.89 44.31
N PRO A 531 6.96 -16.19 43.40
CA PRO A 531 8.10 -16.77 42.70
C PRO A 531 9.27 -16.95 43.66
N THR A 532 9.74 -18.19 43.79
CA THR A 532 10.99 -18.52 44.49
C THR A 532 12.15 -18.23 43.54
N SER A 533 13.10 -17.41 43.98
CA SER A 533 14.32 -17.07 43.22
C SER A 533 15.15 -18.33 42.95
N ALA A 534 15.15 -18.82 41.71
CA ALA A 534 16.11 -19.80 41.25
C ALA A 534 17.40 -19.09 40.83
N LEU A 535 18.52 -19.45 41.47
CA LEU A 535 19.85 -18.97 41.09
C LEU A 535 20.25 -19.59 39.75
N THR A 536 20.42 -18.77 38.72
CA THR A 536 21.03 -19.16 37.44
C THR A 536 22.54 -19.28 37.62
N PRO A 537 23.18 -20.42 37.27
CA PRO A 537 24.63 -20.53 37.31
C PRO A 537 25.30 -19.72 36.19
N THR A 538 26.31 -18.94 36.56
CA THR A 538 27.20 -18.21 35.66
C THR A 538 27.98 -19.17 34.74
N PRO A 539 28.04 -18.96 33.42
CA PRO A 539 28.89 -19.75 32.53
C PRO A 539 30.38 -19.42 32.75
N THR A 540 31.18 -20.44 33.10
CA THR A 540 32.64 -20.38 33.13
C THR A 540 33.18 -20.34 31.70
N ILE A 541 33.95 -19.29 31.37
CA ILE A 541 34.66 -19.17 30.10
C ILE A 541 35.92 -20.05 30.15
N THR A 542 35.95 -21.10 29.33
CA THR A 542 37.15 -21.92 29.10
C THR A 542 38.10 -21.18 28.16
N PRO A 543 39.39 -20.99 28.51
CA PRO A 543 40.35 -20.36 27.60
C PRO A 543 40.71 -21.28 26.42
N THR A 544 40.62 -20.74 25.21
CA THR A 544 41.08 -21.35 23.95
C THR A 544 42.61 -21.57 23.96
N PRO A 545 43.13 -22.72 23.53
CA PRO A 545 44.57 -22.96 23.48
C PRO A 545 45.25 -22.14 22.36
N THR A 546 46.39 -21.53 22.72
CA THR A 546 47.31 -20.81 21.84
C THR A 546 47.86 -21.71 20.71
N PRO A 547 47.86 -21.28 19.44
CA PRO A 547 48.47 -22.05 18.35
C PRO A 547 50.00 -22.05 18.46
N VAL A 548 50.59 -23.24 18.33
CA VAL A 548 52.03 -23.49 18.22
C VAL A 548 52.50 -23.19 16.79
N PRO A 549 53.58 -22.44 16.57
CA PRO A 549 54.09 -22.19 15.22
C PRO A 549 54.82 -23.41 14.66
N LEU A 550 54.47 -23.82 13.43
CA LEU A 550 55.16 -24.82 12.62
C LEU A 550 56.32 -24.13 11.85
N PRO A 551 57.49 -24.79 11.63
CA PRO A 551 58.67 -24.12 11.11
C PRO A 551 58.59 -23.91 9.60
N THR A 552 59.18 -22.80 9.16
CA THR A 552 59.39 -22.38 7.78
C THR A 552 60.40 -23.28 7.06
N SER A 553 60.06 -23.72 5.85
CA SER A 553 61.03 -24.20 4.86
C SER A 553 60.84 -23.50 3.53
N ASP A 554 61.97 -23.02 3.03
CA ASP A 554 62.22 -22.14 1.89
C ASP A 554 62.00 -22.77 0.49
N VAL A 555 61.47 -21.92 -0.44
CA VAL A 555 61.97 -21.68 -1.84
C VAL A 555 61.66 -22.73 -2.94
N PRO A 556 61.50 -22.38 -4.26
CA PRO A 556 61.09 -21.13 -4.94
C PRO A 556 60.09 -21.30 -6.14
N SER A 557 59.69 -20.11 -6.63
CA SER A 557 59.06 -19.72 -7.91
C SER A 557 59.24 -20.56 -9.20
N GLY A 558 58.14 -20.69 -9.95
CA GLY A 558 58.12 -20.96 -11.40
C GLY A 558 56.71 -20.88 -12.00
N ARG A 559 56.47 -20.01 -12.99
CA ARG A 559 55.21 -19.82 -13.75
C ARG A 559 55.05 -20.91 -14.87
N PRO A 560 54.09 -20.80 -15.82
CA PRO A 560 52.69 -21.30 -15.79
C PRO A 560 52.36 -22.24 -16.98
N TRP A 561 51.40 -23.18 -16.90
CA TRP A 561 50.89 -23.87 -18.10
C TRP A 561 49.39 -24.23 -18.04
N LEU A 562 48.81 -24.18 -19.26
CA LEU A 562 47.47 -24.52 -19.75
C LEU A 562 46.96 -25.93 -19.42
N LEU A 563 45.62 -26.08 -19.47
CA LEU A 563 44.81 -27.13 -20.15
C LEU A 563 43.32 -26.78 -19.88
N VAL A 564 42.49 -26.29 -20.82
CA VAL A 564 41.87 -26.93 -22.01
C VAL A 564 41.36 -28.36 -21.75
N GLY A 565 40.04 -28.55 -21.79
CA GLY A 565 39.49 -29.80 -22.34
C GLY A 565 38.08 -30.26 -21.93
N ILE A 566 37.08 -29.85 -22.72
CA ILE A 566 36.07 -30.71 -23.40
C ILE A 566 34.64 -30.86 -22.81
N LEU A 567 33.72 -30.38 -23.66
CA LEU A 567 32.29 -30.62 -23.90
C LEU A 567 31.88 -32.10 -24.14
N ALA A 568 30.65 -32.44 -23.77
CA ALA A 568 29.67 -33.19 -24.59
C ALA A 568 28.28 -33.04 -23.93
N ALA A 569 27.29 -32.35 -24.50
CA ALA A 569 26.46 -32.63 -25.68
C ALA A 569 25.11 -33.31 -25.32
N ALA A 570 24.02 -32.58 -25.52
CA ALA A 570 22.73 -33.13 -25.94
C ALA A 570 21.96 -32.07 -26.75
N MET A 571 21.83 -32.33 -28.05
CA MET A 571 21.01 -31.58 -29.00
C MET A 571 19.57 -32.13 -29.03
N GLY A 572 18.64 -31.27 -29.44
CA GLY A 572 17.37 -31.64 -30.08
C GLY A 572 16.22 -30.85 -29.48
N GLY A 573 15.43 -30.06 -30.20
CA GLY A 573 15.37 -29.76 -31.63
C GLY A 573 14.31 -28.67 -31.79
N GLY A 574 14.55 -27.69 -32.66
CA GLY A 574 13.59 -26.65 -32.99
C GLY A 574 12.54 -27.16 -33.98
N ALA A 575 11.31 -26.70 -33.80
CA ALA A 575 10.30 -26.69 -34.85
C ALA A 575 9.67 -25.29 -34.90
N PHE A 576 10.00 -24.57 -35.97
CA PHE A 576 9.32 -23.36 -36.43
C PHE A 576 7.85 -23.68 -36.74
N VAL A 577 6.93 -22.85 -36.27
CA VAL A 577 5.63 -22.66 -36.94
C VAL A 577 5.42 -21.18 -37.20
N THR A 578 5.29 -20.89 -38.48
CA THR A 578 5.08 -19.57 -39.09
C THR A 578 3.70 -19.02 -38.78
N ASN A 579 3.66 -17.75 -38.40
CA ASN A 579 2.47 -16.92 -38.28
C ASN A 579 1.86 -16.65 -39.68
N HIS A 580 0.56 -16.87 -39.83
CA HIS A 580 -0.22 -16.32 -40.94
C HIS A 580 -1.22 -15.30 -40.40
N ARG A 581 -0.98 -14.03 -40.77
CA ARG A 581 -1.96 -12.94 -40.69
C ARG A 581 -2.95 -13.07 -41.85
N LYS A 582 -4.22 -12.77 -41.56
CA LYS A 582 -5.16 -11.83 -42.23
C LYS A 582 -6.58 -12.39 -42.32
N PRO A 583 -7.60 -11.53 -42.51
CA PRO A 583 -7.62 -10.06 -42.41
C PRO A 583 -8.25 -9.54 -41.12
#